data_AF-A0A6L7INH2-F1
#
_entry.id   AF-A0A6L7INH2-F1
#
_cell.length_a   1.000
_cell.length_b   1.000
_cell.length_c   1.000
_cell.angle_alpha   90.00
_cell.angle_beta   90.00
_cell.angle_gamma   90.00
#
_symmetry.space_group_name_H-M   'P 1'
#
loop_
_entity.id
_entity.type
_entity.pdbx_description
1 polymer ?
#
loop_
_entity_poly.entity_id
_entity_poly.type
_entity_poly.pdbx_seq_one_letter_code
_entity_poly.pdbx_strand_id
1 'polypeptide(L)'
;MFFSYRFKCSCQNRSQTRIFSKNAILDSRNGFCVCSPELTFLQVADSFDLVRLVDLAYELCGTYDTSTGNVRECAPLTTIAKLKTYVGKSEGVRGRKKALRALRYAADGSASPRETVLAMLLCLPHSLGGYRFALPQLNCRIDVSARAKAVTDKRFYRCDLYWSEAKLAVEYDSDLEHLGSRNAASDSSRRTALDALGVTVVTVTTLQIASRVEMEHVAHRVARCLGKRLQYREPGFSSANLRLRTKLLSSLQDEGVLTALQC
;
A
#
# COMPACT_ATOMS: atom_id res chain seq x y z
N MET A 1 -1.16 -16.57 9.62
CA MET A 1 -2.37 -16.85 10.41
C MET A 1 -3.53 -16.53 9.49
N PHE A 2 -4.30 -17.50 8.99
CA PHE A 2 -5.62 -17.14 8.42
C PHE A 2 -6.24 -16.19 9.44
N PHE A 3 -6.60 -14.97 9.05
CA PHE A 3 -7.30 -14.04 9.92
C PHE A 3 -8.53 -14.79 10.42
N SER A 4 -8.42 -15.44 11.57
CA SER A 4 -9.52 -16.02 12.30
C SER A 4 -10.17 -14.85 13.02
N TYR A 5 -10.66 -13.89 12.23
CA TYR A 5 -11.94 -13.32 12.58
C TYR A 5 -12.84 -14.54 12.74
N ARG A 6 -13.24 -14.82 13.98
CA ARG A 6 -14.35 -15.72 14.30
C ARG A 6 -15.60 -15.09 13.66
N PHE A 7 -15.68 -15.17 12.33
CA PHE A 7 -16.91 -14.99 11.62
C PHE A 7 -17.75 -16.17 12.08
N LYS A 8 -18.72 -15.90 12.95
CA LYS A 8 -19.92 -16.72 12.96
C LYS A 8 -20.43 -16.66 11.52
N CYS A 9 -20.08 -17.67 10.74
CA CYS A 9 -20.68 -17.93 9.46
C CYS A 9 -22.13 -18.29 9.79
N SER A 10 -23.00 -17.28 9.96
CA SER A 10 -24.45 -17.48 10.10
C SER A 10 -25.10 -17.85 8.75
N CYS A 11 -24.31 -18.41 7.83
CA CYS A 11 -24.74 -18.90 6.53
C CYS A 11 -25.59 -20.19 6.61
N GLN A 12 -26.04 -20.59 7.81
CA GLN A 12 -27.06 -21.63 7.96
C GLN A 12 -28.50 -21.12 7.81
N ASN A 13 -28.73 -19.80 7.71
CA ASN A 13 -30.03 -19.31 7.26
C ASN A 13 -30.10 -19.34 5.72
N ARG A 14 -30.87 -20.31 5.20
CA ARG A 14 -31.21 -20.55 3.78
C ARG A 14 -31.78 -19.33 3.01
N SER A 15 -31.85 -18.15 3.61
CA SER A 15 -32.42 -16.92 3.03
C SER A 15 -31.39 -15.93 2.46
N GLN A 16 -30.07 -16.10 2.67
CA GLN A 16 -29.03 -15.19 2.13
C GLN A 16 -28.26 -15.71 0.91
N THR A 17 -28.49 -16.95 0.48
CA THR A 17 -27.77 -17.61 -0.63
C THR A 17 -28.06 -17.03 -2.02
N ARG A 18 -28.97 -16.04 -2.14
CA ARG A 18 -29.29 -15.37 -3.42
C ARG A 18 -28.47 -14.11 -3.73
N ILE A 19 -27.57 -13.67 -2.86
CA ILE A 19 -26.96 -12.32 -2.96
C ILE A 19 -25.51 -12.34 -3.49
N PHE A 20 -24.83 -13.48 -3.45
CA PHE A 20 -23.39 -13.54 -3.76
C PHE A 20 -23.12 -14.08 -5.16
N SER A 21 -22.17 -13.47 -5.88
CA SER A 21 -21.79 -13.91 -7.22
C SER A 21 -21.18 -15.32 -7.19
N LYS A 22 -21.20 -16.00 -8.35
CA LYS A 22 -20.40 -17.22 -8.54
C LYS A 22 -18.94 -16.92 -8.12
N ASN A 23 -18.34 -17.84 -7.35
CA ASN A 23 -17.00 -17.74 -6.73
C ASN A 23 -16.86 -16.86 -5.47
N ALA A 24 -17.95 -16.34 -4.91
CA ALA A 24 -17.88 -15.58 -3.66
C ALA A 24 -17.44 -16.44 -2.46
N ILE A 25 -17.76 -17.73 -2.50
CA ILE A 25 -17.38 -18.76 -1.53
C ILE A 25 -16.51 -19.79 -2.26
N LEU A 26 -15.35 -20.11 -1.69
CA LEU A 26 -14.35 -21.02 -2.22
C LEU A 26 -14.30 -22.28 -1.34
N ASP A 27 -14.20 -23.45 -1.96
CA ASP A 27 -14.01 -24.71 -1.24
C ASP A 27 -12.53 -24.86 -0.83
N SER A 28 -12.27 -25.03 0.46
CA SER A 28 -10.91 -25.23 0.98
C SER A 28 -10.34 -26.62 0.66
N ARG A 29 -11.20 -27.54 0.19
CA ARG A 29 -10.92 -28.99 0.05
C ARG A 29 -10.61 -29.70 1.36
N ASN A 30 -10.82 -29.04 2.50
CA ASN A 30 -10.59 -29.57 3.84
C ASN A 30 -11.91 -29.66 4.65
N GLY A 31 -13.04 -29.83 3.97
CA GLY A 31 -14.36 -29.97 4.61
C GLY A 31 -15.00 -28.67 5.11
N PHE A 32 -14.47 -27.51 4.72
CA PHE A 32 -15.07 -26.21 5.00
C PHE A 32 -14.92 -25.25 3.83
N CYS A 33 -15.74 -24.20 3.78
CA CYS A 33 -15.66 -23.15 2.77
C CYS A 33 -15.06 -21.87 3.35
N VAL A 34 -14.40 -21.08 2.50
CA VAL A 34 -13.85 -19.77 2.83
C VAL A 34 -14.43 -18.68 1.93
N CYS A 35 -14.52 -17.45 2.42
CA CYS A 35 -14.89 -16.32 1.59
C CYS A 35 -13.75 -15.99 0.60
N SER A 36 -14.11 -15.64 -0.63
CA SER A 36 -13.18 -15.00 -1.57
C SER A 36 -12.61 -13.70 -0.97
N PRO A 37 -11.42 -13.24 -1.41
CA PRO A 37 -10.87 -11.95 -1.00
C PRO A 37 -11.85 -10.79 -1.25
N GLU A 38 -12.56 -10.82 -2.38
CA GLU A 38 -13.52 -9.80 -2.75
C GLU A 38 -14.77 -9.79 -1.85
N LEU A 39 -15.30 -10.97 -1.50
CA LEU A 39 -16.38 -11.07 -0.52
C LEU A 39 -15.92 -10.61 0.86
N THR A 40 -14.74 -11.07 1.28
CA THR A 40 -14.14 -10.73 2.59
C THR A 40 -14.00 -9.21 2.73
N PHE A 41 -13.43 -8.55 1.72
CA PHE A 41 -13.28 -7.11 1.67
C PHE A 41 -14.62 -6.37 1.82
N LEU A 42 -15.67 -6.83 1.13
CA LEU A 42 -17.00 -6.24 1.24
C LEU A 42 -17.64 -6.47 2.62
N GLN A 43 -17.46 -7.65 3.22
CA GLN A 43 -18.01 -7.99 4.54
C GLN A 43 -17.38 -7.13 5.64
N VAL A 44 -16.05 -6.99 5.65
CA VAL A 44 -15.35 -6.16 6.65
C VAL A 44 -15.55 -4.66 6.42
N ALA A 45 -15.98 -4.27 5.21
CA ALA A 45 -16.32 -2.89 4.92
C ALA A 45 -17.53 -2.38 5.70
N ASP A 46 -18.28 -3.19 6.46
CA ASP A 46 -19.23 -2.64 7.43
C ASP A 46 -18.50 -2.14 8.69
N SER A 47 -17.62 -2.97 9.25
CA SER A 47 -16.99 -2.76 10.54
C SER A 47 -15.73 -1.88 10.51
N PHE A 48 -14.99 -1.86 9.40
CA PHE A 48 -13.71 -1.15 9.32
C PHE A 48 -13.88 0.35 9.03
N ASP A 49 -13.06 1.19 9.63
CA ASP A 49 -12.98 2.59 9.18
C ASP A 49 -12.34 2.70 7.79
N LEU A 50 -12.49 3.85 7.14
CA LEU A 50 -12.06 4.02 5.76
C LEU A 50 -10.55 3.86 5.58
N VAL A 51 -9.72 4.30 6.53
CA VAL A 51 -8.26 4.20 6.43
C VAL A 51 -7.87 2.72 6.51
N ARG A 52 -8.42 1.98 7.47
CA ARG A 52 -8.15 0.55 7.61
C ARG A 52 -8.64 -0.27 6.40
N LEU A 53 -9.73 0.17 5.76
CA LEU A 53 -10.22 -0.48 4.54
C LEU A 53 -9.31 -0.20 3.32
N VAL A 54 -8.66 0.96 3.26
CA VAL A 54 -7.65 1.25 2.22
C VAL A 54 -6.40 0.40 2.45
N ASP A 55 -5.93 0.34 3.69
CA ASP A 55 -4.78 -0.47 4.13
C ASP A 55 -4.98 -1.97 3.78
N LEU A 56 -6.15 -2.53 4.13
CA LEU A 56 -6.51 -3.89 3.75
C LEU A 56 -6.55 -4.09 2.22
N ALA A 57 -7.00 -3.10 1.46
CA ALA A 57 -7.01 -3.22 0.00
C ALA A 57 -5.58 -3.32 -0.57
N TYR A 58 -4.61 -2.60 0.01
CA TYR A 58 -3.20 -2.74 -0.35
C TYR A 58 -2.66 -4.11 0.02
N GLU A 59 -2.95 -4.64 1.21
CA GLU A 59 -2.49 -5.97 1.63
C GLU A 59 -3.07 -7.07 0.70
N LEU A 60 -4.37 -7.03 0.41
CA LEU A 60 -5.01 -8.02 -0.47
C LEU A 60 -4.51 -7.97 -1.93
N CYS A 61 -4.08 -6.80 -2.41
CA CYS A 61 -3.62 -6.57 -3.78
C CYS A 61 -2.09 -6.45 -3.89
N GLY A 62 -1.39 -6.57 -2.76
CA GLY A 62 0.05 -6.46 -2.63
C GLY A 62 0.73 -7.81 -2.75
N THR A 63 2.06 -7.80 -2.74
CA THR A 63 2.89 -9.00 -2.80
C THR A 63 3.51 -9.30 -1.43
N TYR A 64 2.83 -8.92 -0.35
CA TYR A 64 3.24 -9.20 1.02
C TYR A 64 2.09 -9.71 1.89
N ASP A 65 2.43 -10.50 2.90
CA ASP A 65 1.55 -10.96 3.96
C ASP A 65 2.19 -10.67 5.32
N THR A 66 1.40 -10.16 6.27
CA THR A 66 1.84 -9.94 7.66
C THR A 66 1.19 -10.91 8.64
N SER A 67 0.42 -11.88 8.15
CA SER A 67 -0.41 -12.73 8.98
C SER A 67 0.35 -13.60 9.98
N THR A 68 1.67 -13.74 9.86
CA THR A 68 2.49 -14.52 10.81
C THR A 68 3.24 -13.67 11.83
N GLY A 69 2.91 -12.37 11.92
CA GLY A 69 3.66 -11.40 12.72
C GLY A 69 5.03 -11.05 12.13
N ASN A 70 5.28 -11.46 10.89
CA ASN A 70 6.46 -11.14 10.10
C ASN A 70 6.00 -10.90 8.66
N VAL A 71 6.64 -9.94 7.99
CA VAL A 71 6.42 -9.66 6.57
C VAL A 71 6.97 -10.82 5.73
N ARG A 72 6.13 -11.37 4.86
CA ARG A 72 6.51 -12.42 3.91
C ARG A 72 6.11 -12.02 2.50
N GLU A 73 6.98 -12.28 1.52
CA GLU A 73 6.61 -12.15 0.12
C GLU A 73 5.55 -13.21 -0.24
N CYS A 74 4.52 -12.80 -0.97
CA CYS A 74 3.45 -13.68 -1.43
C CYS A 74 2.87 -13.21 -2.77
N ALA A 75 2.08 -14.07 -3.41
CA ALA A 75 1.27 -13.65 -4.56
C ALA A 75 0.05 -12.85 -4.08
N PRO A 76 -0.38 -11.81 -4.82
CA PRO A 76 -1.56 -11.03 -4.45
C PRO A 76 -2.80 -11.92 -4.45
N LEU A 77 -3.64 -11.77 -3.42
CA LEU A 77 -4.88 -12.53 -3.28
C LEU A 77 -5.94 -12.09 -4.32
N THR A 78 -5.92 -10.81 -4.68
CA THR A 78 -6.82 -10.23 -5.69
C THR A 78 -6.17 -9.03 -6.37
N THR A 79 -6.95 -8.23 -7.09
CA THR A 79 -6.53 -6.96 -7.69
C THR A 79 -7.58 -5.89 -7.39
N ILE A 80 -7.19 -4.62 -7.45
CA ILE A 80 -8.09 -3.47 -7.33
C ILE A 80 -9.21 -3.55 -8.37
N ALA A 81 -8.91 -4.04 -9.59
CA ALA A 81 -9.90 -4.23 -10.64
C ALA A 81 -10.97 -5.28 -10.27
N LYS A 82 -10.55 -6.43 -9.70
CA LYS A 82 -11.46 -7.48 -9.22
C LYS A 82 -12.30 -7.00 -8.04
N LEU A 83 -11.68 -6.33 -7.06
CA LEU A 83 -12.39 -5.72 -5.92
C LEU A 83 -13.45 -4.72 -6.39
N LYS A 84 -13.10 -3.78 -7.29
CA LYS A 84 -14.03 -2.81 -7.86
C LYS A 84 -15.19 -3.48 -8.58
N THR A 85 -14.90 -4.50 -9.38
CA THR A 85 -15.92 -5.26 -10.13
C THR A 85 -16.89 -5.96 -9.20
N TYR A 86 -16.38 -6.66 -8.18
CA TYR A 86 -17.21 -7.40 -7.22
C TYR A 86 -18.09 -6.48 -6.38
N VAL A 87 -17.49 -5.45 -5.77
CA VAL A 87 -18.23 -4.46 -4.96
C VAL A 87 -19.22 -3.68 -5.82
N GLY A 88 -18.86 -3.38 -7.07
CA GLY A 88 -19.74 -2.73 -8.04
C GLY A 88 -21.04 -3.50 -8.28
N LYS A 89 -20.97 -4.83 -8.37
CA LYS A 89 -22.12 -5.73 -8.59
C LYS A 89 -22.94 -6.02 -7.32
N SER A 90 -22.44 -5.67 -6.14
CA SER A 90 -23.04 -6.03 -4.85
C SER A 90 -24.04 -4.99 -4.34
N GLU A 91 -25.06 -4.66 -5.13
CA GLU A 91 -26.07 -3.65 -4.77
C GLU A 91 -26.85 -4.00 -3.50
N GLY A 92 -27.26 -2.98 -2.74
CA GLY A 92 -27.98 -3.18 -1.47
C GLY A 92 -27.13 -3.70 -0.30
N VAL A 93 -25.90 -4.14 -0.54
CA VAL A 93 -25.03 -4.65 0.53
C VAL A 93 -24.46 -3.51 1.39
N ARG A 94 -24.56 -3.68 2.70
CA ARG A 94 -23.98 -2.73 3.68
C ARG A 94 -22.46 -2.66 3.51
N GLY A 95 -21.87 -1.49 3.75
CA GLY A 95 -20.43 -1.28 3.54
C GLY A 95 -20.02 -1.00 2.09
N ARG A 96 -20.85 -1.33 1.08
CA ARG A 96 -20.53 -1.13 -0.35
C ARG A 96 -20.03 0.28 -0.70
N LYS A 97 -20.72 1.33 -0.23
CA LYS A 97 -20.32 2.73 -0.51
C LYS A 97 -18.94 3.06 0.07
N LYS A 98 -18.63 2.54 1.27
CA LYS A 98 -17.34 2.72 1.93
C LYS A 98 -16.24 1.93 1.23
N ALA A 99 -16.52 0.69 0.80
CA ALA A 99 -15.64 -0.13 -0.02
C ALA A 99 -15.28 0.56 -1.35
N LEU A 100 -16.28 1.03 -2.11
CA LEU A 100 -16.02 1.78 -3.36
C LEU A 100 -15.23 3.08 -3.13
N ARG A 101 -15.40 3.72 -1.97
CA ARG A 101 -14.62 4.90 -1.58
C ARG A 101 -13.18 4.53 -1.25
N ALA A 102 -12.93 3.44 -0.53
CA ALA A 102 -11.59 2.96 -0.18
C ALA A 102 -10.78 2.61 -1.44
N LEU A 103 -11.40 1.91 -2.39
CA LEU A 103 -10.76 1.49 -3.65
C LEU A 103 -10.35 2.65 -4.59
N ARG A 104 -10.66 3.91 -4.23
CA ARG A 104 -10.13 5.10 -4.92
C ARG A 104 -8.73 5.47 -4.46
N TYR A 105 -8.27 4.93 -3.34
CA TYR A 105 -7.02 5.31 -2.68
C TYR A 105 -6.03 4.13 -2.54
N ALA A 106 -6.34 2.99 -3.16
CA ALA A 106 -5.50 1.80 -3.16
C ALA A 106 -5.04 1.46 -4.58
N ALA A 107 -3.84 0.90 -4.68
CA ALA A 107 -3.21 0.45 -5.92
C ALA A 107 -2.69 -0.99 -5.75
N ASP A 108 -2.56 -1.71 -6.85
CA ASP A 108 -1.99 -3.06 -6.87
C ASP A 108 -0.47 -3.01 -6.64
N GLY A 109 0.10 -4.08 -6.08
CA GLY A 109 1.54 -4.35 -6.17
C GLY A 109 2.43 -3.65 -5.13
N SER A 110 1.90 -3.24 -3.97
CA SER A 110 2.77 -2.91 -2.84
C SER A 110 3.52 -4.15 -2.37
N ALA A 111 4.82 -4.05 -2.13
CA ALA A 111 5.67 -5.18 -1.74
C ALA A 111 6.01 -5.20 -0.25
N SER A 112 5.59 -4.20 0.52
CA SER A 112 5.78 -4.19 1.97
C SER A 112 4.75 -3.30 2.68
N PRO A 113 4.48 -3.54 3.98
CA PRO A 113 3.63 -2.64 4.78
C PRO A 113 4.12 -1.19 4.78
N ARG A 114 5.43 -0.97 4.70
CA ARG A 114 6.01 0.37 4.70
C ARG A 114 5.76 1.13 3.39
N GLU A 115 5.81 0.45 2.26
CA GLU A 115 5.37 1.02 0.98
C GLU A 115 3.88 1.37 1.01
N THR A 116 3.04 0.50 1.56
CA THR A 116 1.61 0.79 1.77
C THR A 116 1.43 2.05 2.59
N VAL A 117 2.11 2.17 3.73
CA VAL A 117 2.06 3.36 4.59
C VAL A 117 2.53 4.61 3.83
N LEU A 118 3.65 4.53 3.12
CA LEU A 118 4.17 5.65 2.33
C LEU A 118 3.19 6.09 1.24
N ALA A 119 2.61 5.16 0.50
CA ALA A 119 1.59 5.42 -0.51
C ALA A 119 0.35 6.07 0.11
N MET A 120 -0.12 5.58 1.26
CA MET A 120 -1.27 6.14 1.96
C MET A 120 -1.01 7.55 2.49
N LEU A 121 0.16 7.81 3.09
CA LEU A 121 0.54 9.16 3.55
C LEU A 121 0.57 10.15 2.38
N LEU A 122 1.14 9.75 1.24
CA LEU A 122 1.27 10.61 0.06
C LEU A 122 -0.06 10.81 -0.68
N CYS A 123 -0.91 9.80 -0.78
CA CYS A 123 -2.04 9.80 -1.71
C CYS A 123 -3.42 10.02 -1.06
N LEU A 124 -3.60 9.74 0.24
CA LEU A 124 -4.87 10.00 0.89
C LEU A 124 -5.21 11.50 0.87
N PRO A 125 -6.50 11.87 0.83
CA PRO A 125 -6.91 13.28 0.86
C PRO A 125 -6.56 13.94 2.20
N HIS A 126 -6.42 15.27 2.20
CA HIS A 126 -6.13 16.06 3.41
C HIS A 126 -7.12 15.82 4.56
N SER A 127 -8.41 15.58 4.26
CA SER A 127 -9.41 15.25 5.28
C SER A 127 -9.17 13.92 6.00
N LEU A 128 -8.38 13.03 5.39
CA LEU A 128 -7.89 11.80 5.98
C LEU A 128 -6.43 11.89 6.42
N GLY A 129 -5.80 13.07 6.30
CA GLY A 129 -4.44 13.31 6.78
C GLY A 129 -3.32 13.06 5.77
N GLY A 130 -3.62 12.71 4.52
CA GLY A 130 -2.61 12.53 3.47
C GLY A 130 -2.36 13.78 2.62
N TYR A 131 -1.37 13.73 1.73
CA TYR A 131 -0.94 14.85 0.90
C TYR A 131 -1.65 14.96 -0.46
N ARG A 132 -2.62 14.09 -0.74
CA ARG A 132 -3.52 14.16 -1.90
C ARG A 132 -2.81 14.10 -3.27
N PHE A 133 -1.73 13.35 -3.37
CA PHE A 133 -1.16 13.01 -4.67
C PHE A 133 -2.03 12.00 -5.42
N ALA A 134 -1.84 11.91 -6.74
CA ALA A 134 -2.45 10.85 -7.53
C ALA A 134 -1.81 9.52 -7.16
N LEU A 135 -2.51 8.39 -7.34
CA LEU A 135 -1.93 7.08 -7.05
C LEU A 135 -0.73 6.81 -7.97
N PRO A 136 0.42 6.39 -7.42
CA PRO A 136 1.54 5.92 -8.21
C PRO A 136 1.29 4.51 -8.75
N GLN A 137 2.11 4.08 -9.70
CA GLN A 137 2.30 2.66 -10.00
C GLN A 137 3.25 2.10 -8.96
N LEU A 138 2.82 1.08 -8.21
CA LEU A 138 3.69 0.44 -7.21
C LEU A 138 4.59 -0.63 -7.84
N ASN A 139 5.81 -0.73 -7.33
CA ASN A 139 6.84 -1.69 -7.78
C ASN A 139 6.97 -1.75 -9.31
N CYS A 140 6.86 -0.59 -9.96
CA CYS A 140 6.79 -0.48 -11.41
C CYS A 140 8.12 -0.87 -12.04
N ARG A 141 8.08 -1.78 -13.02
CA ARG A 141 9.25 -2.17 -13.81
C ARG A 141 9.54 -1.10 -14.86
N ILE A 142 10.74 -0.53 -14.79
CA ILE A 142 11.29 0.40 -15.77
C ILE A 142 12.40 -0.32 -16.52
N ASP A 143 12.16 -0.65 -17.79
CA ASP A 143 13.17 -1.28 -18.63
C ASP A 143 14.29 -0.30 -19.01
N VAL A 144 15.51 -0.79 -18.99
CA VAL A 144 16.69 0.00 -19.36
C VAL A 144 16.73 0.15 -20.88
N SER A 145 16.61 1.39 -21.34
CA SER A 145 16.70 1.70 -22.77
C SER A 145 18.09 1.37 -23.33
N ALA A 146 18.20 1.16 -24.64
CA ALA A 146 19.48 0.89 -25.29
C ALA A 146 20.54 1.97 -25.00
N ARG A 147 20.12 3.23 -24.85
CA ARG A 147 20.99 4.37 -24.52
C ARG A 147 21.54 4.30 -23.09
N ALA A 148 20.79 3.75 -22.15
CA ALA A 148 21.18 3.62 -20.75
C ALA A 148 22.02 2.37 -20.47
N LYS A 149 22.14 1.43 -21.42
CA LYS A 149 23.04 0.26 -21.30
C LYS A 149 24.52 0.64 -21.16
N ALA A 150 24.90 1.84 -21.61
CA ALA A 150 26.26 2.35 -21.41
C ALA A 150 26.60 2.63 -19.93
N VAL A 151 25.58 2.72 -19.06
CA VAL A 151 25.70 3.13 -17.65
C VAL A 151 25.38 1.96 -16.69
N THR A 152 24.74 0.89 -17.17
CA THR A 152 24.42 -0.29 -16.35
C THR A 152 24.21 -1.56 -17.17
N ASP A 153 24.62 -2.69 -16.60
CA ASP A 153 24.34 -4.03 -17.12
C ASP A 153 22.95 -4.56 -16.75
N LYS A 154 22.20 -3.86 -15.90
CA LYS A 154 20.84 -4.27 -15.51
C LYS A 154 19.89 -4.13 -16.68
N ARG A 155 18.95 -5.09 -16.80
CA ARG A 155 17.89 -5.06 -17.82
C ARG A 155 16.72 -4.15 -17.45
N PHE A 156 16.44 -4.01 -16.16
CA PHE A 156 15.35 -3.20 -15.63
C PHE A 156 15.64 -2.77 -14.19
N TYR A 157 14.91 -1.75 -13.75
CA TYR A 157 14.78 -1.35 -12.36
C TYR A 157 13.33 -1.48 -11.91
N ARG A 158 13.11 -1.65 -10.61
CA ARG A 158 11.78 -1.56 -9.99
C ARG A 158 11.76 -0.40 -9.03
N CYS A 159 10.80 0.50 -9.18
CA CYS A 159 10.62 1.65 -8.29
C CYS A 159 9.38 1.45 -7.43
N ASP A 160 9.49 1.68 -6.13
CA ASP A 160 8.44 1.36 -5.16
C ASP A 160 7.17 2.15 -5.43
N LEU A 161 7.27 3.47 -5.59
CA LEU A 161 6.18 4.35 -6.00
C LEU A 161 6.61 5.15 -7.24
N TYR A 162 5.97 4.93 -8.38
CA TYR A 162 6.33 5.59 -9.63
C TYR A 162 5.18 6.41 -10.25
N TRP A 163 5.41 7.71 -10.47
CA TRP A 163 4.55 8.57 -11.28
C TRP A 163 5.15 8.72 -12.68
N SER A 164 4.64 7.92 -13.62
CA SER A 164 5.18 7.82 -14.97
C SER A 164 5.15 9.11 -15.78
N GLU A 165 4.09 9.91 -15.64
CA GLU A 165 3.94 11.21 -16.31
C GLU A 165 5.04 12.21 -15.89
N ALA A 166 5.39 12.22 -14.60
CA ALA A 166 6.40 13.10 -14.04
C ALA A 166 7.81 12.48 -14.01
N LYS A 167 7.96 11.23 -14.46
CA LYS A 167 9.18 10.42 -14.32
C LYS A 167 9.76 10.47 -12.90
N LEU A 168 8.89 10.41 -11.88
CA LEU A 168 9.26 10.49 -10.48
C LEU A 168 9.14 9.12 -9.82
N ALA A 169 10.23 8.63 -9.25
CA ALA A 169 10.27 7.50 -8.34
C ALA A 169 10.43 7.99 -6.89
N VAL A 170 9.63 7.45 -5.98
CA VAL A 170 9.84 7.56 -4.55
C VAL A 170 10.19 6.15 -4.05
N GLU A 171 11.39 5.99 -3.48
CA GLU A 171 11.92 4.70 -3.02
C GLU A 171 12.01 4.68 -1.50
N TYR A 172 11.49 3.62 -0.88
CA TYR A 172 11.68 3.35 0.54
C TYR A 172 13.04 2.66 0.74
N ASP A 173 13.82 3.18 1.69
CA ASP A 173 15.13 2.63 2.00
C ASP A 173 15.20 2.27 3.49
N SER A 174 15.22 0.96 3.76
CA SER A 174 15.39 0.39 5.11
C SER A 174 16.84 0.37 5.58
N ASP A 175 17.80 0.44 4.67
CA ASP A 175 19.21 0.10 4.92
C ASP A 175 20.04 1.31 5.33
N LEU A 176 19.60 2.53 4.98
CA LEU A 176 20.17 3.80 5.47
C LEU A 176 20.17 3.92 7.01
N GLU A 177 19.41 3.10 7.71
CA GLU A 177 19.25 3.12 9.16
C GLU A 177 20.24 2.22 9.91
N HIS A 178 20.90 1.26 9.24
CA HIS A 178 21.73 0.24 9.93
C HIS A 178 23.10 -0.07 9.32
N LEU A 179 23.43 0.40 8.11
CA LEU A 179 24.70 0.00 7.47
C LEU A 179 25.51 1.19 6.94
N GLY A 180 26.55 1.53 7.68
CA GLY A 180 27.64 2.35 7.17
C GLY A 180 28.26 1.73 5.91
N SER A 181 28.26 2.49 4.82
CA SER A 181 29.15 2.38 3.64
C SER A 181 29.12 1.12 2.74
N ARG A 182 28.57 -0.04 3.13
CA ARG A 182 28.69 -1.26 2.29
C ARG A 182 27.91 -1.24 0.97
N ASN A 183 26.87 -0.41 0.83
CA ASN A 183 26.04 -0.33 -0.38
C ASN A 183 26.12 1.01 -1.13
N ALA A 184 26.96 1.97 -0.70
CA ALA A 184 26.98 3.32 -1.27
C ALA A 184 27.29 3.35 -2.78
N ALA A 185 28.18 2.48 -3.26
CA ALA A 185 28.53 2.39 -4.68
C ALA A 185 27.41 1.79 -5.55
N SER A 186 26.72 0.75 -5.04
CA SER A 186 25.56 0.14 -5.72
C SER A 186 24.40 1.13 -5.81
N ASP A 187 24.17 1.87 -4.72
CA ASP A 187 23.09 2.86 -4.64
C ASP A 187 23.37 4.09 -5.51
N SER A 188 24.63 4.56 -5.53
CA SER A 188 25.10 5.58 -6.47
C SER A 188 24.93 5.16 -7.94
N SER A 189 25.31 3.92 -8.27
CA SER A 189 25.18 3.38 -9.63
C SER A 189 23.70 3.26 -10.05
N ARG A 190 22.83 2.82 -9.13
CA ARG A 190 21.38 2.75 -9.34
C ARG A 190 20.81 4.13 -9.63
N ARG A 191 21.11 5.13 -8.79
CA ARG A 191 20.62 6.51 -8.98
C ARG A 191 21.12 7.10 -10.30
N THR A 192 22.40 6.90 -10.63
CA THR A 192 22.98 7.36 -11.90
C THR A 192 22.29 6.74 -13.11
N ALA A 193 21.99 5.44 -13.06
CA ALA A 193 21.28 4.75 -14.14
C ALA A 193 19.83 5.22 -14.29
N LEU A 194 19.10 5.43 -13.18
CA LEU A 194 17.73 5.97 -13.21
C LEU A 194 17.72 7.42 -13.71
N ASP A 195 18.69 8.24 -13.33
CA ASP A 195 18.85 9.60 -13.84
C ASP A 195 19.14 9.62 -15.35
N ALA A 196 19.98 8.69 -15.85
CA ALA A 196 20.21 8.50 -17.29
C ALA A 196 18.95 8.05 -18.06
N LEU A 197 17.97 7.46 -17.37
CA LEU A 197 16.64 7.14 -17.90
C LEU A 197 15.64 8.32 -17.78
N GLY A 198 16.10 9.47 -17.29
CA GLY A 198 15.28 10.66 -17.03
C GLY A 198 14.36 10.50 -15.82
N VAL A 199 14.66 9.55 -14.91
CA VAL A 199 13.85 9.29 -13.72
C VAL A 199 14.45 10.01 -12.52
N THR A 200 13.69 10.95 -11.95
CA THR A 200 14.03 11.59 -10.68
C THR A 200 13.72 10.64 -9.53
N VAL A 201 14.67 10.39 -8.64
CA VAL A 201 14.49 9.52 -7.46
C VAL A 201 14.46 10.35 -6.17
N VAL A 202 13.47 10.08 -5.32
CA VAL A 202 13.34 10.61 -3.96
C VAL A 202 13.35 9.43 -2.99
N THR A 203 14.46 9.26 -2.28
CA THR A 203 14.59 8.22 -1.24
C THR A 203 13.93 8.68 0.06
N VAL A 204 13.23 7.79 0.75
CA VAL A 204 12.52 8.04 2.01
C VAL A 204 12.88 6.96 3.02
N THR A 205 13.41 7.35 4.18
CA THR A 205 13.82 6.40 5.23
C THR A 205 12.72 6.14 6.26
N THR A 206 12.95 5.14 7.12
CA THR A 206 12.08 4.84 8.26
C THR A 206 11.91 6.03 9.20
N LEU A 207 13.00 6.74 9.53
CA LEU A 207 12.93 7.93 10.40
C LEU A 207 12.09 9.05 9.76
N GLN A 208 12.20 9.23 8.44
CA GLN A 208 11.40 10.23 7.74
C GLN A 208 9.92 9.84 7.71
N ILE A 209 9.59 8.55 7.52
CA ILE A 209 8.21 8.07 7.63
C ILE A 209 7.68 8.28 9.06
N ALA A 210 8.49 8.04 10.09
CA ALA A 210 8.11 8.15 11.51
C ALA A 210 8.02 9.60 12.03
N SER A 211 8.75 10.54 11.42
CA SER A 211 8.68 11.97 11.74
C SER A 211 7.66 12.71 10.88
N ARG A 212 6.72 13.42 11.52
CA ARG A 212 5.74 14.24 10.80
C ARG A 212 6.42 15.34 9.98
N VAL A 213 7.40 16.01 10.57
CA VAL A 213 8.10 17.15 9.97
C VAL A 213 8.90 16.69 8.75
N GLU A 214 9.65 15.60 8.87
CA GLU A 214 10.42 15.07 7.75
C GLU A 214 9.53 14.56 6.62
N MET A 215 8.43 13.88 6.95
CA MET A 215 7.47 13.44 5.95
C MET A 215 6.82 14.63 5.22
N GLU A 216 6.62 15.77 5.89
CA GLU A 216 6.14 17.00 5.27
C GLU A 216 7.17 17.58 4.29
N HIS A 217 8.46 17.59 4.65
CA HIS A 217 9.54 17.96 3.73
C HIS A 217 9.59 17.04 2.49
N VAL A 218 9.47 15.72 2.69
CA VAL A 218 9.38 14.74 1.60
C VAL A 218 8.17 15.04 0.71
N ALA A 219 7.00 15.30 1.30
CA ALA A 219 5.79 15.63 0.54
C ALA A 219 5.95 16.92 -0.28
N HIS A 220 6.59 17.96 0.26
CA HIS A 220 6.90 19.18 -0.49
C HIS A 220 7.87 18.92 -1.66
N ARG A 221 8.89 18.08 -1.47
CA ARG A 221 9.81 17.67 -2.54
C ARG A 221 9.08 16.91 -3.64
N VAL A 222 8.23 15.94 -3.27
CA VAL A 222 7.37 15.20 -4.21
C VAL A 222 6.43 16.14 -4.96
N ALA A 223 5.77 17.08 -4.26
CA ALA A 223 4.87 18.05 -4.87
C ALA A 223 5.57 18.87 -5.96
N ARG A 224 6.80 19.36 -5.68
CA ARG A 224 7.61 20.11 -6.66
C ARG A 224 7.91 19.27 -7.91
N CYS A 225 8.32 18.01 -7.73
CA CYS A 225 8.60 17.11 -8.85
C CYS A 225 7.34 16.79 -9.66
N LEU A 226 6.17 16.74 -9.02
CA LEU A 226 4.87 16.56 -9.68
C LEU A 226 4.28 17.85 -10.27
N GLY A 227 4.98 18.99 -10.21
CA GLY A 227 4.47 20.29 -10.67
C GLY A 227 3.26 20.79 -9.86
N LYS A 228 3.12 20.35 -8.60
CA LYS A 228 2.01 20.68 -7.71
C LYS A 228 2.44 21.59 -6.57
N ARG A 229 1.48 22.36 -6.06
CA ARG A 229 1.62 23.11 -4.80
C ARG A 229 0.69 22.50 -3.76
N LEU A 230 1.24 22.17 -2.58
CA LEU A 230 0.43 21.69 -1.46
C LEU A 230 -0.40 22.83 -0.88
N GLN A 231 -1.71 22.58 -0.71
CA GLN A 231 -2.67 23.52 -0.17
C GLN A 231 -3.62 22.78 0.77
N TYR A 232 -3.39 22.94 2.08
CA TYR A 232 -4.23 22.39 3.13
C TYR A 232 -4.55 23.47 4.16
N ARG A 233 -5.64 23.25 4.91
CA ARG A 233 -6.12 24.20 5.92
C ARG A 233 -5.73 23.71 7.31
N GLU A 234 -5.07 24.57 8.08
CA GLU A 234 -4.78 24.35 9.49
C GLU A 234 -5.92 24.83 10.39
N PRO A 235 -6.10 24.25 11.59
CA PRO A 235 -5.36 23.09 12.14
C PRO A 235 -5.90 21.73 11.63
N GLY A 236 -6.94 21.74 10.79
CA GLY A 236 -7.67 20.52 10.39
C GLY A 236 -6.79 19.46 9.73
N PHE A 237 -5.83 19.87 8.90
CA PHE A 237 -4.85 18.96 8.32
C PHE A 237 -3.94 18.35 9.38
N SER A 238 -3.32 19.15 10.25
CA SER A 238 -2.48 18.66 11.35
C SER A 238 -3.17 17.58 12.18
N SER A 239 -4.43 17.81 12.59
CA SER A 239 -5.19 16.85 13.40
C SER A 239 -5.52 15.57 12.61
N ALA A 240 -5.88 15.69 11.33
CA ALA A 240 -6.16 14.52 10.49
C ALA A 240 -4.89 13.71 10.20
N ASN A 241 -3.77 14.39 9.92
CA ASN A 241 -2.46 13.78 9.66
C ASN A 241 -1.93 13.04 10.89
N LEU A 242 -2.02 13.65 12.08
CA LEU A 242 -1.65 12.95 13.32
C LEU A 242 -2.47 11.67 13.50
N ARG A 243 -3.80 11.75 13.32
CA ARG A 243 -4.70 10.60 13.46
C ARG A 243 -4.45 9.50 12.43
N LEU A 244 -4.08 9.87 11.20
CA LEU A 244 -3.65 8.93 10.16
C LEU A 244 -2.36 8.22 10.56
N ARG A 245 -1.34 9.00 10.98
CA ARG A 245 -0.03 8.49 11.37
C ARG A 245 -0.12 7.56 12.57
N THR A 246 -0.88 7.91 13.60
CA THR A 246 -1.11 7.02 14.75
C THR A 246 -1.70 5.67 14.32
N LYS A 247 -2.68 5.67 13.40
CA LYS A 247 -3.26 4.43 12.85
C LYS A 247 -2.27 3.61 12.04
N LEU A 248 -1.53 4.24 11.13
CA LEU A 248 -0.64 3.53 10.20
C LEU A 248 0.67 3.08 10.85
N LEU A 249 1.20 3.83 11.82
CA LEU A 249 2.47 3.50 12.46
C LEU A 249 2.30 2.51 13.61
N SER A 250 1.14 2.49 14.30
CA SER A 250 0.85 1.43 15.27
C SER A 250 0.81 0.05 14.61
N SER A 251 0.20 -0.06 13.42
CA SER A 251 0.20 -1.31 12.64
C SER A 251 1.59 -1.74 12.17
N LEU A 252 2.58 -0.84 12.12
CA LEU A 252 3.98 -1.19 11.85
C LEU A 252 4.75 -1.59 13.13
N GLN A 253 4.31 -1.17 14.31
CA GLN A 253 4.96 -1.46 15.59
C GLN A 253 4.56 -2.84 16.14
N ASP A 254 3.35 -3.31 15.84
CA ASP A 254 2.92 -4.69 16.14
C ASP A 254 3.80 -5.74 15.43
N GLU A 255 4.55 -5.35 14.39
CA GLU A 255 5.52 -6.18 13.66
C GLU A 255 6.89 -6.28 14.37
N GLY A 256 7.23 -5.33 15.25
CA GLY A 256 8.57 -5.21 15.86
C GLY A 256 8.69 -5.75 17.29
N VAL A 257 7.58 -6.06 17.95
CA VAL A 257 7.57 -6.47 19.37
C VAL A 257 7.89 -7.97 19.55
N LEU A 258 7.85 -8.79 18.49
CA LEU A 258 8.23 -10.20 18.57
C LEU A 258 9.72 -10.49 18.31
N THR A 259 10.51 -9.50 17.89
CA THR A 259 11.97 -9.64 17.70
C THR A 259 12.82 -9.17 18.88
N ALA A 260 12.21 -8.59 19.92
CA ALA A 260 12.93 -8.07 21.11
C ALA A 260 12.82 -8.95 22.37
N LEU A 261 12.21 -10.15 22.28
CA LEU A 261 12.05 -11.08 23.41
C LEU A 261 12.73 -12.44 23.20
N GLN A 262 13.75 -12.52 22.34
CA GLN A 262 14.60 -13.72 22.19
C GLN A 262 16.11 -13.41 22.20
N CYS A 263 16.54 -12.42 22.99
CA CYS A 263 17.91 -12.36 23.48
C CYS A 263 17.91 -12.45 25.00
#